data_AF-A0A2S3QRJ2-F1
#
_entry.id   AF-A0A2S3QRJ2-F1
#
_cell.length_a   1.000
_cell.length_b   1.000
_cell.length_c   1.000
_cell.angle_alpha   90.00
_cell.angle_beta   90.00
_cell.angle_gamma   90.00
#
_symmetry.space_group_name_H-M   'P 1'
#
loop_
_entity.id
_entity.type
_entity.pdbx_description
1 polymer ?
#
loop_
_entity_poly.entity_id
_entity_poly.type
_entity_poly.pdbx_seq_one_letter_code
_entity_poly.pdbx_strand_id
1 'polypeptide(L)'
;MLNKKEIHDLKELIKDFSPQTGFFEEKILFPAIIGRIEYLKSIAEDLIKICEKTDVATQIDAPLRNLVTSEIKSENIPEPKVGEQYLREIKKQLEDQYITPFQELIDKYNNDETYQDIAKLTNFFNNTYNLIQSIPATKEQIFRYSIRSFLNIKKIATGEIMLSNPVELSLILSPFETRINEMVNVSDSTMGSIQDWAKQVRDQKTKHLETIVNLSQVKAASEQVRASKYTLLFQIAVIIFSVALVIASQRTSIYLDKIDAEKALIETQNKMNSYINQNNEKDKQINILKDQLKILQKTQGDQKSKKN
;
A
#
# COMPACT_ATOMS: atom_id res chain seq x y z
N MET A 1 20.64 4.60 -7.48
CA MET A 1 20.21 3.45 -8.30
C MET A 1 20.29 2.22 -7.42
N LEU A 2 19.19 1.49 -7.22
CA LEU A 2 19.18 0.25 -6.44
C LEU A 2 20.07 -0.80 -7.13
N ASN A 3 20.88 -1.51 -6.35
CA ASN A 3 21.69 -2.62 -6.85
C ASN A 3 20.78 -3.80 -7.21
N LYS A 4 21.14 -4.60 -8.23
CA LYS A 4 20.49 -5.87 -8.59
C LYS A 4 20.15 -6.76 -7.37
N LYS A 5 21.01 -6.81 -6.35
CA LYS A 5 20.77 -7.55 -5.11
C LYS A 5 19.59 -6.98 -4.32
N GLU A 6 19.52 -5.66 -4.17
CA GLU A 6 18.41 -5.02 -3.45
C GLU A 6 17.08 -5.14 -4.22
N ILE A 7 17.12 -5.14 -5.55
CA ILE A 7 15.93 -5.39 -6.39
C ILE A 7 15.49 -6.85 -6.27
N HIS A 8 16.43 -7.79 -6.16
CA HIS A 8 16.13 -9.20 -5.93
C HIS A 8 15.54 -9.43 -4.53
N ASP A 9 16.14 -8.84 -3.49
CA ASP A 9 15.66 -8.94 -2.11
C ASP A 9 14.26 -8.31 -1.97
N LEU A 10 14.00 -7.17 -2.64
CA LEU A 10 12.65 -6.59 -2.73
C LEU A 10 11.68 -7.48 -3.48
N LYS A 11 12.09 -8.13 -4.56
CA LYS A 11 11.24 -9.06 -5.32
C LYS A 11 10.94 -10.32 -4.52
N GLU A 12 11.89 -10.86 -3.78
CA GLU A 12 11.64 -12.00 -2.89
C GLU A 12 10.76 -11.61 -1.71
N LEU A 13 10.98 -10.45 -1.07
CA LEU A 13 10.04 -9.92 -0.08
C LEU A 13 8.64 -9.82 -0.69
N ILE A 14 8.48 -9.15 -1.83
CA ILE A 14 7.16 -8.99 -2.48
C ILE A 14 6.52 -10.34 -2.85
N LYS A 15 7.33 -11.35 -3.21
CA LYS A 15 6.86 -12.68 -3.60
C LYS A 15 6.46 -13.55 -2.39
N ASP A 16 7.20 -13.47 -1.28
CA ASP A 16 6.82 -14.06 0.01
C ASP A 16 5.60 -13.35 0.63
N PHE A 17 5.32 -12.12 0.22
CA PHE A 17 4.20 -11.31 0.69
C PHE A 17 3.00 -11.24 -0.28
N SER A 18 3.00 -12.01 -1.39
CA SER A 18 1.75 -12.22 -2.13
C SER A 18 0.78 -12.96 -1.21
N PRO A 19 -0.45 -12.47 -0.97
CA PRO A 19 -1.39 -13.12 -0.07
C PRO A 19 -1.76 -14.48 -0.67
N GLN A 20 -1.00 -15.50 -0.30
CA GLN A 20 -1.42 -16.87 -0.43
C GLN A 20 -2.59 -17.04 0.52
N THR A 21 -3.66 -17.60 -0.02
CA THR A 21 -4.77 -18.07 0.80
C THR A 21 -4.24 -19.07 1.80
N GLY A 22 -4.62 -18.89 3.07
CA GLY A 22 -4.11 -19.69 4.16
C GLY A 22 -4.93 -20.95 4.35
N PHE A 23 -4.49 -21.74 5.34
CA PHE A 23 -5.24 -22.89 5.87
C PHE A 23 -6.70 -22.52 6.22
N PHE A 24 -6.94 -21.30 6.70
CA PHE A 24 -8.28 -20.84 7.05
C PHE A 24 -9.20 -20.74 5.83
N GLU A 25 -8.77 -20.08 4.75
CA GLU A 25 -9.55 -19.97 3.52
C GLU A 25 -9.83 -21.34 2.91
N GLU A 26 -8.81 -22.19 2.83
CA GLU A 26 -8.89 -23.51 2.20
C GLU A 26 -9.72 -24.51 3.00
N LYS A 27 -9.46 -24.65 4.30
CA LYS A 27 -10.03 -25.75 5.11
C LYS A 27 -11.30 -25.36 5.84
N ILE A 28 -11.58 -24.07 6.02
CA ILE A 28 -12.68 -23.60 6.87
C ILE A 28 -13.64 -22.74 6.07
N LEU A 29 -13.19 -21.59 5.58
CA LEU A 29 -14.10 -20.59 5.03
C LEU A 29 -14.72 -21.05 3.71
N PHE A 30 -13.90 -21.47 2.73
CA PHE A 30 -14.41 -21.86 1.42
C PHE A 30 -15.36 -23.07 1.51
N PRO A 31 -15.02 -24.18 2.18
CA PRO A 31 -15.94 -25.31 2.36
C PRO A 31 -17.21 -24.92 3.13
N ALA A 32 -17.10 -24.07 4.16
CA ALA A 32 -18.27 -23.63 4.92
C ALA A 32 -19.24 -22.80 4.08
N ILE A 33 -18.73 -21.92 3.20
CA ILE A 33 -19.57 -21.12 2.33
C ILE A 33 -20.22 -21.99 1.24
N ILE A 34 -19.49 -22.95 0.66
CA ILE A 34 -20.07 -23.95 -0.25
C ILE A 34 -21.19 -24.74 0.43
N GLY A 35 -20.95 -25.28 1.63
CA GLY A 35 -21.97 -26.02 2.37
C GLY A 35 -23.21 -25.18 2.71
N ARG A 36 -23.05 -23.87 2.94
CA ARG A 36 -24.19 -22.95 3.13
C ARG A 36 -24.95 -22.71 1.83
N ILE A 37 -24.28 -22.63 0.69
CA ILE A 37 -24.92 -22.52 -0.64
C ILE A 37 -25.72 -23.80 -0.93
N GLU A 38 -25.14 -24.98 -0.67
CA GLU A 38 -25.83 -26.27 -0.80
C GLU A 38 -27.07 -26.34 0.12
N TYR A 39 -26.95 -25.82 1.34
CA TYR A 39 -28.09 -25.73 2.26
C TYR A 39 -29.18 -24.75 1.78
N LEU A 40 -28.81 -23.58 1.25
CA LEU A 40 -29.77 -22.65 0.65
C LEU A 40 -30.49 -23.28 -0.55
N LYS A 41 -29.76 -24.02 -1.37
CA LYS A 41 -30.34 -24.78 -2.49
C LYS A 41 -31.34 -25.83 -1.99
N SER A 42 -31.00 -26.60 -0.94
CA SER A 42 -31.91 -27.61 -0.40
C SER A 42 -33.18 -27.01 0.20
N ILE A 43 -33.10 -25.82 0.82
CA ILE A 43 -34.30 -25.07 1.26
C ILE A 43 -35.19 -24.70 0.06
N ALA A 44 -34.61 -24.23 -1.04
CA ALA A 44 -35.36 -23.91 -2.26
C ALA A 44 -36.02 -25.17 -2.87
N GLU A 45 -35.31 -26.29 -2.90
CA GLU A 45 -35.86 -27.59 -3.32
C GLU A 45 -37.02 -28.05 -2.44
N ASP A 46 -36.91 -27.87 -1.12
CA ASP A 46 -38.00 -28.16 -0.18
C ASP A 46 -39.22 -27.28 -0.42
N LEU A 47 -39.03 -25.98 -0.71
CA LEU A 47 -40.12 -25.07 -1.08
C LEU A 47 -40.81 -25.50 -2.39
N ILE A 48 -40.05 -25.98 -3.39
CA ILE A 48 -40.63 -26.53 -4.63
C ILE A 48 -41.48 -27.76 -4.33
N LYS A 49 -41.02 -28.69 -3.48
CA LYS A 49 -41.82 -29.86 -3.08
C LYS A 49 -43.14 -29.44 -2.42
N ILE A 50 -43.17 -28.33 -1.68
CA ILE A 50 -44.42 -27.79 -1.13
C ILE A 50 -45.30 -27.20 -2.24
N CYS A 51 -44.72 -26.56 -3.26
CA CYS A 51 -45.46 -26.05 -4.42
C CYS A 51 -46.07 -27.15 -5.31
N GLU A 52 -45.47 -28.34 -5.35
CA GLU A 52 -45.94 -29.47 -6.16
C GLU A 52 -47.10 -30.26 -5.53
N LYS A 53 -47.40 -29.97 -4.26
CA LYS A 53 -48.49 -30.59 -3.52
C LYS A 53 -49.85 -30.04 -3.99
N THR A 54 -50.63 -30.91 -4.63
CA THR A 54 -51.97 -30.55 -5.18
C THR A 54 -52.98 -30.16 -4.10
N ASP A 55 -52.84 -30.71 -2.89
CA ASP A 55 -53.63 -30.35 -1.71
C ASP A 55 -53.36 -28.91 -1.26
N VAL A 56 -52.12 -28.42 -1.36
CA VAL A 56 -51.77 -27.04 -1.01
C VAL A 56 -52.42 -26.05 -2.00
N ALA A 57 -52.42 -26.35 -3.30
CA ALA A 57 -53.09 -25.53 -4.30
C ALA A 57 -54.60 -25.38 -3.99
N THR A 58 -55.25 -26.49 -3.65
CA THR A 58 -56.69 -26.52 -3.33
C THR A 58 -56.98 -25.80 -2.00
N GLN A 59 -56.09 -25.95 -1.02
CA GLN A 59 -56.17 -25.26 0.27
C GLN A 59 -56.00 -23.75 0.12
N ILE A 60 -55.20 -23.26 -0.83
CA ILE A 60 -55.05 -21.83 -1.13
C ILE A 60 -56.29 -21.28 -1.86
N ASP A 61 -56.86 -22.05 -2.79
CA ASP A 61 -58.04 -21.62 -3.55
C ASP A 61 -59.29 -21.43 -2.66
N ALA A 62 -59.49 -22.29 -1.65
CA ALA A 62 -60.66 -22.22 -0.77
C ALA A 62 -60.83 -20.87 -0.02
N PRO A 63 -59.83 -20.36 0.73
CA PRO A 63 -59.89 -19.05 1.35
C PRO A 63 -59.91 -17.92 0.32
N LEU A 64 -59.22 -18.04 -0.83
CA LEU A 64 -59.29 -17.01 -1.88
C LEU A 64 -60.68 -16.87 -2.51
N ARG A 65 -61.40 -17.99 -2.72
CA ARG A 65 -62.82 -17.99 -3.15
C ARG A 65 -63.72 -17.25 -2.16
N ASN A 66 -63.45 -17.37 -0.86
CA ASN A 66 -64.19 -16.68 0.19
C ASN A 66 -63.89 -15.16 0.28
N LEU A 67 -62.93 -14.66 -0.49
CA LEU A 67 -62.48 -13.26 -0.45
C LEU A 67 -62.83 -12.50 -1.74
N VAL A 68 -62.98 -13.20 -2.87
CA VAL A 68 -63.39 -12.63 -4.16
C VAL A 68 -64.91 -12.81 -4.32
N THR A 69 -65.68 -11.79 -3.93
CA THR A 69 -67.07 -11.65 -4.38
C THR A 69 -67.15 -10.50 -5.38
N SER A 70 -67.36 -10.83 -6.65
CA SER A 70 -68.11 -9.94 -7.54
C SER A 70 -69.09 -10.80 -8.32
N GLU A 71 -70.38 -10.62 -8.02
CA GLU A 71 -71.61 -10.70 -8.85
C GLU A 71 -71.75 -11.60 -10.10
N ILE A 72 -70.74 -12.36 -10.52
CA ILE A 72 -70.81 -13.26 -11.67
C ILE A 72 -71.16 -14.64 -11.13
N LYS A 73 -72.47 -14.90 -11.00
CA LYS A 73 -72.99 -16.28 -10.99
C LYS A 73 -72.49 -16.94 -12.26
N SER A 74 -71.50 -17.81 -12.14
CA SER A 74 -70.91 -18.41 -13.31
C SER A 74 -70.84 -19.91 -13.19
N GLU A 75 -71.89 -20.51 -13.72
CA GLU A 75 -71.91 -21.91 -14.11
C GLU A 75 -70.95 -22.18 -15.30
N ASN A 76 -70.23 -21.16 -15.82
CA ASN A 76 -69.37 -21.20 -17.00
C ASN A 76 -67.98 -20.53 -16.84
N ILE A 77 -67.55 -20.14 -15.63
CA ILE A 77 -66.20 -19.61 -15.39
C ILE A 77 -65.34 -20.82 -15.04
N PRO A 78 -64.27 -21.12 -15.80
CA PRO A 78 -63.30 -22.14 -15.39
C PRO A 78 -62.86 -21.83 -13.97
N GLU A 79 -62.88 -22.84 -13.08
CA GLU A 79 -62.47 -22.66 -11.70
C GLU A 79 -61.17 -21.84 -11.65
N PRO A 80 -61.11 -20.76 -10.86
CA PRO A 80 -59.91 -19.97 -10.77
C PRO A 80 -58.79 -20.85 -10.20
N LYS A 81 -57.93 -21.39 -11.08
CA LYS A 81 -56.68 -22.09 -10.76
C LYS A 81 -55.63 -21.12 -10.22
N VAL A 82 -56.04 -20.21 -9.34
CA VAL A 82 -55.23 -19.09 -8.86
C VAL A 82 -54.16 -19.61 -7.90
N GLY A 83 -54.48 -20.60 -7.06
CA GLY A 83 -53.53 -21.33 -6.23
C GLY A 83 -52.53 -22.14 -7.06
N GLU A 84 -52.98 -22.85 -8.09
CA GLU A 84 -52.07 -23.56 -9.00
C GLU A 84 -51.15 -22.60 -9.78
N GLN A 85 -51.68 -21.48 -10.25
CA GLN A 85 -50.89 -20.45 -10.93
C GLN A 85 -49.88 -19.82 -9.97
N TYR A 86 -50.29 -19.50 -8.75
CA TYR A 86 -49.45 -18.96 -7.69
C TYR A 86 -48.26 -19.89 -7.36
N LEU A 87 -48.54 -21.16 -7.09
CA LEU A 87 -47.50 -22.14 -6.79
C LEU A 87 -46.58 -22.38 -7.99
N ARG A 88 -47.10 -22.29 -9.22
CA ARG A 88 -46.30 -22.39 -10.44
C ARG A 88 -45.34 -21.21 -10.60
N GLU A 89 -45.81 -19.99 -10.34
CA GLU A 89 -44.96 -18.78 -10.40
C GLU A 89 -43.87 -18.81 -9.34
N ILE A 90 -44.19 -19.23 -8.11
CA ILE A 90 -43.19 -19.42 -7.05
C ILE A 90 -42.18 -20.48 -7.44
N LYS A 91 -42.65 -21.66 -7.88
CA LYS A 91 -41.76 -22.74 -8.33
C LYS A 91 -40.78 -22.25 -9.39
N LYS A 92 -41.29 -21.58 -10.43
CA LYS A 92 -40.45 -21.03 -11.49
C LYS A 92 -39.45 -20.02 -10.95
N GLN A 93 -39.87 -19.13 -10.05
CA GLN A 93 -38.97 -18.16 -9.44
C GLN A 93 -37.86 -18.85 -8.64
N LEU A 94 -38.18 -19.90 -7.87
CA LEU A 94 -37.21 -20.67 -7.12
C LEU A 94 -36.20 -21.38 -8.03
N GLU A 95 -36.67 -21.96 -9.14
CA GLU A 95 -35.83 -22.62 -10.14
C GLU A 95 -34.87 -21.65 -10.85
N ASP A 96 -35.42 -20.54 -11.35
CA ASP A 96 -34.70 -19.57 -12.18
C ASP A 96 -33.74 -18.69 -11.35
N GLN A 97 -34.14 -18.27 -10.14
CA GLN A 97 -33.37 -17.30 -9.35
C GLN A 97 -32.44 -17.95 -8.31
N TYR A 98 -32.73 -19.18 -7.88
CA TYR A 98 -31.98 -19.81 -6.78
C TYR A 98 -31.38 -21.15 -7.15
N ILE A 99 -32.18 -22.15 -7.52
CA ILE A 99 -31.66 -23.51 -7.75
C ILE A 99 -30.62 -23.53 -8.87
N THR A 100 -30.98 -23.01 -10.04
CA THR A 100 -30.06 -23.02 -11.20
C THR A 100 -28.81 -22.21 -10.91
N PRO A 101 -28.90 -20.94 -10.43
CA PRO A 101 -27.70 -20.16 -10.10
C PRO A 101 -26.84 -20.75 -8.98
N PHE A 102 -27.43 -21.37 -7.96
CA PHE A 102 -26.66 -22.05 -6.91
C PHE A 102 -25.92 -23.26 -7.46
N GLN A 103 -26.58 -24.06 -8.30
CA GLN A 103 -25.96 -25.22 -8.92
C GLN A 103 -24.80 -24.80 -9.82
N GLU A 104 -24.99 -23.78 -10.68
CA GLU A 104 -23.93 -23.24 -11.53
C GLU A 104 -22.74 -22.72 -10.71
N LEU A 105 -23.02 -22.04 -9.59
CA LEU A 105 -21.99 -21.54 -8.69
C LEU A 105 -21.20 -22.70 -8.05
N ILE A 106 -21.90 -23.71 -7.52
CA ILE A 106 -21.26 -24.90 -6.95
C ILE A 106 -20.40 -25.58 -8.01
N ASP A 107 -20.96 -25.92 -9.18
CA ASP A 107 -20.26 -26.64 -10.24
C ASP A 107 -19.03 -25.89 -10.75
N LYS A 108 -19.14 -24.57 -10.90
CA LYS A 108 -18.03 -23.72 -11.35
C LYS A 108 -16.85 -23.72 -10.39
N TYR A 109 -17.12 -23.80 -9.09
CA TYR A 109 -16.12 -23.64 -8.04
C TYR A 109 -15.79 -24.95 -7.30
N ASN A 110 -16.43 -26.07 -7.65
CA ASN A 110 -16.17 -27.41 -7.11
C ASN A 110 -14.77 -27.94 -7.46
N ASN A 111 -14.03 -27.26 -8.33
CA ASN A 111 -12.63 -27.58 -8.60
C ASN A 111 -11.75 -27.14 -7.43
N ASP A 112 -10.98 -28.11 -6.92
CA ASP A 112 -10.09 -28.05 -5.75
C ASP A 112 -8.94 -27.03 -5.83
N GLU A 113 -8.97 -26.05 -6.73
CA GLU A 113 -7.90 -25.03 -6.85
C GLU A 113 -8.43 -23.59 -6.77
N THR A 114 -9.74 -23.40 -6.58
CA THR A 114 -10.32 -22.05 -6.43
C THR A 114 -9.70 -21.29 -5.27
N TYR A 115 -9.44 -21.99 -4.17
CA TYR A 115 -8.87 -21.40 -2.98
C TYR A 115 -7.41 -21.02 -3.17
N GLN A 116 -6.62 -21.53 -4.13
CA GLN A 116 -5.17 -21.21 -4.23
C GLN A 116 -4.87 -19.80 -4.75
N ASP A 117 -5.85 -19.14 -5.37
CA ASP A 117 -5.70 -17.80 -5.95
C ASP A 117 -6.69 -16.83 -5.27
N ILE A 118 -6.15 -15.83 -4.59
CA ILE A 118 -6.93 -14.79 -3.90
C ILE A 118 -7.91 -14.08 -4.85
N ALA A 119 -7.58 -13.92 -6.13
CA ALA A 119 -8.46 -13.31 -7.12
C ALA A 119 -9.64 -14.22 -7.47
N LYS A 120 -9.41 -15.52 -7.63
CA LYS A 120 -10.47 -16.52 -7.83
C LYS A 120 -11.37 -16.61 -6.61
N LEU A 121 -10.78 -16.66 -5.42
CA LEU A 121 -11.50 -16.68 -4.15
C LEU A 121 -12.35 -15.42 -3.94
N THR A 122 -11.80 -14.24 -4.26
CA THR A 122 -12.54 -12.97 -4.22
C THR A 122 -13.72 -12.99 -5.19
N ASN A 123 -13.51 -13.49 -6.42
CA ASN A 123 -14.58 -13.62 -7.41
C ASN A 123 -15.68 -14.59 -6.93
N PHE A 124 -15.30 -15.71 -6.32
CA PHE A 124 -16.25 -16.65 -5.71
C PHE A 124 -17.11 -15.97 -4.64
N PHE A 125 -16.49 -15.27 -3.69
CA PHE A 125 -17.23 -14.60 -2.63
C PHE A 125 -18.10 -13.45 -3.15
N ASN A 126 -17.65 -12.70 -4.14
CA ASN A 126 -18.46 -11.65 -4.78
C ASN A 126 -19.68 -12.23 -5.49
N ASN A 127 -19.50 -13.32 -6.26
CA ASN A 127 -20.60 -13.99 -6.94
C ASN A 127 -21.60 -14.58 -5.93
N THR A 128 -21.09 -15.21 -4.88
CA THR A 128 -21.90 -15.73 -3.78
C THR A 128 -22.70 -14.61 -3.13
N TYR A 129 -22.04 -13.52 -2.71
CA TYR A 129 -22.66 -12.36 -2.08
C TYR A 129 -23.76 -11.76 -2.97
N ASN A 130 -23.48 -11.60 -4.27
CA ASN A 130 -24.44 -11.04 -5.20
C ASN A 130 -25.70 -11.89 -5.39
N LEU A 131 -25.55 -13.21 -5.31
CA LEU A 131 -26.66 -14.14 -5.42
C LEU A 131 -27.50 -14.14 -4.14
N ILE A 132 -26.87 -14.25 -2.98
CA ILE A 132 -27.59 -14.38 -1.70
C ILE A 132 -28.20 -13.06 -1.20
N GLN A 133 -27.62 -11.90 -1.53
CA GLN A 133 -28.17 -10.60 -1.11
C GLN A 133 -29.58 -10.32 -1.65
N SER A 134 -29.98 -11.02 -2.72
CA SER A 134 -31.32 -10.90 -3.28
C SER A 134 -32.39 -11.57 -2.41
N ILE A 135 -32.02 -12.55 -1.57
CA ILE A 135 -32.97 -13.34 -0.77
C ILE A 135 -33.69 -12.47 0.26
N PRO A 136 -33.01 -11.68 1.13
CA PRO A 136 -33.71 -10.81 2.08
C PRO A 136 -34.59 -9.78 1.38
N ALA A 137 -34.14 -9.23 0.24
CA ALA A 137 -34.86 -8.21 -0.51
C ALA A 137 -36.10 -8.75 -1.24
N THR A 138 -36.06 -10.02 -1.67
CA THR A 138 -37.15 -10.67 -2.38
C THR A 138 -38.07 -11.45 -1.45
N LYS A 139 -37.75 -11.61 -0.15
CA LYS A 139 -38.65 -12.19 0.86
C LYS A 139 -40.07 -11.64 0.73
N GLU A 140 -40.20 -10.32 0.72
CA GLU A 140 -41.51 -9.67 0.59
C GLU A 140 -42.14 -9.88 -0.79
N GLN A 141 -41.34 -10.12 -1.84
CA GLN A 141 -41.79 -10.35 -3.21
C GLN A 141 -42.21 -11.79 -3.48
N ILE A 142 -41.54 -12.77 -2.91
CA ILE A 142 -41.95 -14.19 -2.95
C ILE A 142 -43.30 -14.34 -2.21
N PHE A 143 -43.56 -13.46 -1.22
CA PHE A 143 -44.85 -13.28 -0.57
C PHE A 143 -45.70 -12.11 -1.11
N ARG A 144 -45.39 -11.50 -2.27
CA ARG A 144 -46.12 -10.31 -2.77
C ARG A 144 -47.58 -10.59 -3.17
N TYR A 145 -48.03 -11.83 -3.07
CA TYR A 145 -49.45 -12.17 -3.08
C TYR A 145 -50.03 -12.56 -1.72
N SER A 146 -49.45 -12.03 -0.61
CA SER A 146 -50.27 -11.69 0.55
C SER A 146 -51.45 -10.87 0.05
N ILE A 147 -52.63 -11.08 0.62
CA ILE A 147 -53.95 -10.61 0.15
C ILE A 147 -54.02 -9.13 -0.27
N ARG A 148 -53.04 -8.31 0.10
CA ARG A 148 -52.81 -6.93 -0.35
C ARG A 148 -52.70 -6.71 -1.87
N SER A 149 -52.30 -7.71 -2.67
CA SER A 149 -52.28 -7.58 -4.14
C SER A 149 -53.64 -7.83 -4.79
N PHE A 150 -54.59 -8.43 -4.07
CA PHE A 150 -56.01 -8.42 -4.43
C PHE A 150 -56.62 -7.14 -3.86
N LEU A 151 -56.51 -6.07 -4.65
CA LEU A 151 -56.76 -4.67 -4.28
C LEU A 151 -58.13 -4.33 -3.64
N ASN A 152 -59.06 -5.26 -3.40
CA ASN A 152 -60.37 -5.02 -2.77
C ASN A 152 -60.97 -6.27 -2.12
N ILE A 153 -60.25 -6.97 -1.24
CA ILE A 153 -60.85 -8.07 -0.47
C ILE A 153 -61.73 -7.51 0.65
N LYS A 154 -63.03 -7.83 0.60
CA LYS A 154 -64.02 -7.44 1.61
C LYS A 154 -64.48 -8.66 2.40
N LYS A 155 -64.69 -8.53 3.71
CA LYS A 155 -65.37 -9.57 4.50
C LYS A 155 -66.78 -9.78 3.96
N ILE A 156 -67.15 -11.00 3.61
CA ILE A 156 -68.50 -11.35 3.11
C ILE A 156 -69.60 -10.88 4.09
N ALA A 157 -69.37 -11.04 5.39
CA ALA A 157 -70.36 -10.71 6.41
C ALA A 157 -70.52 -9.20 6.68
N THR A 158 -69.47 -8.39 6.48
CA THR A 158 -69.46 -6.98 6.90
C THR A 158 -69.22 -5.97 5.77
N GLY A 159 -68.77 -6.43 4.59
CA GLY A 159 -68.39 -5.57 3.47
C GLY A 159 -67.13 -4.72 3.71
N GLU A 160 -66.49 -4.86 4.87
CA GLU A 160 -65.29 -4.11 5.25
C GLU A 160 -64.05 -4.63 4.53
N ILE A 161 -63.17 -3.71 4.10
CA ILE A 161 -61.90 -4.03 3.46
C ILE A 161 -60.98 -4.72 4.48
N MET A 162 -60.48 -5.90 4.14
CA MET A 162 -59.52 -6.62 4.97
C MET A 162 -58.10 -6.06 4.76
N LEU A 163 -57.48 -5.61 5.85
CA LEU A 163 -56.10 -5.10 5.86
C LEU A 163 -55.05 -6.19 6.18
N SER A 164 -55.49 -7.38 6.58
CA SER A 164 -54.66 -8.51 6.97
C SER A 164 -55.11 -9.81 6.28
N ASN A 165 -54.19 -10.77 6.14
CA ASN A 165 -54.51 -12.09 5.61
C ASN A 165 -55.52 -12.81 6.55
N PRO A 166 -56.57 -13.48 6.03
CA PRO A 166 -57.32 -14.53 6.71
C PRO A 166 -56.43 -15.55 7.41
N VAL A 167 -56.87 -15.95 8.59
CA VAL A 167 -56.14 -16.87 9.48
C VAL A 167 -55.89 -18.20 8.78
N GLU A 168 -56.86 -18.67 8.00
CA GLU A 168 -56.78 -19.91 7.23
C GLU A 168 -55.64 -19.85 6.20
N LEU A 169 -55.53 -18.74 5.45
CA LEU A 169 -54.45 -18.56 4.49
C LEU A 169 -53.10 -18.43 5.20
N SER A 170 -53.03 -17.72 6.32
CA SER A 170 -51.81 -17.63 7.14
C SER A 170 -51.34 -19.00 7.64
N LEU A 171 -52.25 -19.89 8.03
CA LEU A 171 -51.91 -21.25 8.46
C LEU A 171 -51.34 -22.09 7.29
N ILE A 172 -51.91 -21.94 6.09
CA ILE A 172 -51.44 -22.64 4.89
C ILE A 172 -50.07 -22.12 4.43
N LEU A 173 -49.82 -20.81 4.56
CA LEU A 173 -48.57 -20.18 4.15
C LEU A 173 -47.45 -20.28 5.20
N SER A 174 -47.78 -20.61 6.46
CA SER A 174 -46.80 -20.71 7.56
C SER A 174 -45.58 -21.60 7.28
N PRO A 175 -45.70 -22.78 6.62
CA PRO A 175 -44.55 -23.58 6.23
C PRO A 175 -43.63 -22.87 5.23
N PHE A 176 -44.18 -22.11 4.27
CA PHE A 176 -43.41 -21.29 3.34
C PHE A 176 -42.68 -20.18 4.08
N GLU A 177 -43.38 -19.46 4.98
CA GLU A 177 -42.79 -18.36 5.76
C GLU A 177 -41.63 -18.86 6.62
N THR A 178 -41.80 -20.03 7.25
CA THR A 178 -40.75 -20.65 8.07
C THR A 178 -39.50 -20.96 7.24
N ARG A 179 -39.67 -21.61 6.08
CA ARG A 179 -38.54 -21.96 5.21
C ARG A 179 -37.86 -20.74 4.59
N ILE A 180 -38.62 -19.73 4.20
CA ILE A 180 -38.05 -18.49 3.65
C ILE A 180 -37.31 -17.70 4.74
N ASN A 181 -37.85 -17.63 5.96
CA ASN A 181 -37.14 -17.02 7.09
C ASN A 181 -35.82 -17.73 7.38
N GLU A 182 -35.80 -19.07 7.29
CA GLU A 182 -34.58 -19.85 7.40
C GLU A 182 -33.58 -19.52 6.29
N MET A 183 -34.04 -19.45 5.04
CA MET A 183 -33.23 -19.05 3.89
C MET A 183 -32.63 -17.65 4.06
N VAL A 184 -33.40 -16.70 4.57
CA VAL A 184 -32.96 -15.33 4.87
C VAL A 184 -31.90 -15.32 5.97
N ASN A 185 -32.12 -16.02 7.08
CA ASN A 185 -31.16 -16.08 8.18
C ASN A 185 -29.82 -16.68 7.75
N VAL A 186 -29.85 -17.74 6.93
CA VAL A 186 -28.63 -18.36 6.36
C VAL A 186 -27.95 -17.40 5.39
N SER A 187 -28.71 -16.70 4.54
CA SER A 187 -28.19 -15.69 3.63
C SER A 187 -27.48 -14.56 4.38
N ASP A 188 -28.14 -13.95 5.37
CA ASP A 188 -27.58 -12.84 6.16
C ASP A 188 -26.29 -13.25 6.88
N SER A 189 -26.28 -14.44 7.50
CA SER A 189 -25.08 -14.99 8.15
C SER A 189 -23.93 -15.23 7.17
N THR A 190 -24.26 -15.70 5.96
CA THR A 190 -23.28 -15.93 4.89
C THR A 190 -22.72 -14.61 4.36
N MET A 191 -23.57 -13.62 4.13
CA MET A 191 -23.17 -12.26 3.75
C MET A 191 -22.25 -11.65 4.79
N GLY A 192 -22.61 -11.74 6.07
CA GLY A 192 -21.78 -11.25 7.18
C GLY A 192 -20.41 -11.90 7.20
N SER A 193 -20.35 -13.23 7.03
CA SER A 193 -19.08 -13.97 7.00
C SER A 193 -18.18 -13.52 5.84
N ILE A 194 -18.75 -13.30 4.65
CA ILE A 194 -18.02 -12.80 3.47
C ILE A 194 -17.52 -11.38 3.70
N GLN A 195 -18.36 -10.49 4.25
CA GLN A 195 -17.99 -9.11 4.54
C GLN A 195 -16.87 -9.02 5.59
N ASP A 196 -16.95 -9.83 6.65
CA ASP A 196 -15.93 -9.91 7.69
C ASP A 196 -14.60 -10.39 7.12
N TRP A 197 -14.62 -11.43 6.29
CA TRP A 197 -13.43 -11.87 5.57
C TRP A 197 -12.87 -10.76 4.67
N ALA A 198 -13.71 -10.10 3.87
CA ALA A 198 -13.29 -9.00 2.99
C ALA A 198 -12.73 -7.80 3.77
N LYS A 199 -13.18 -7.58 5.02
CA LYS A 199 -12.62 -6.59 5.93
C LYS A 199 -11.25 -7.04 6.43
N GLN A 200 -11.10 -8.30 6.86
CA GLN A 200 -9.81 -8.84 7.30
C GLN A 200 -8.75 -8.76 6.21
N VAL A 201 -9.08 -9.09 4.96
CA VAL A 201 -8.17 -8.97 3.81
C VAL A 201 -7.75 -7.51 3.58
N ARG A 202 -8.68 -6.56 3.68
CA ARG A 202 -8.39 -5.13 3.58
C ARG A 202 -7.49 -4.64 4.71
N ASP A 203 -7.76 -5.05 5.94
CA ASP A 203 -6.98 -4.66 7.12
C ASP A 203 -5.55 -5.21 7.04
N GLN A 204 -5.39 -6.46 6.59
CA GLN A 204 -4.07 -7.04 6.33
C GLN A 204 -3.31 -6.27 5.25
N LYS A 205 -3.98 -5.90 4.15
CA LYS A 205 -3.37 -5.08 3.08
C LYS A 205 -2.97 -3.69 3.58
N THR A 206 -3.77 -3.05 4.41
CA THR A 206 -3.45 -1.75 4.99
C THR A 206 -2.24 -1.83 5.92
N LYS A 207 -2.22 -2.80 6.85
CA LYS A 207 -1.06 -3.06 7.71
C LYS A 207 0.21 -3.38 6.91
N HIS A 208 0.06 -4.09 5.80
CA HIS A 208 1.16 -4.38 4.88
C HIS A 208 1.73 -3.10 4.24
N LEU A 209 0.85 -2.23 3.72
CA LEU A 209 1.28 -0.94 3.15
C LEU A 209 1.97 -0.07 4.21
N GLU A 210 1.43 -0.02 5.43
CA GLU A 210 2.06 0.69 6.55
C GLU A 210 3.46 0.13 6.85
N THR A 211 3.63 -1.19 6.86
CA THR A 211 4.93 -1.84 7.10
C THR A 211 5.94 -1.50 6.00
N ILE A 212 5.54 -1.54 4.73
CA ILE A 212 6.41 -1.15 3.60
C ILE A 212 6.79 0.33 3.70
N VAL A 213 5.83 1.21 4.02
CA VAL A 213 6.10 2.64 4.18
C VAL A 213 7.08 2.86 5.33
N ASN A 214 6.89 2.22 6.47
CA ASN A 214 7.81 2.32 7.62
C ASN A 214 9.21 1.80 7.27
N LEU A 215 9.33 0.67 6.56
CA LEU A 215 10.61 0.15 6.06
C LEU A 215 11.29 1.14 5.11
N SER A 216 10.53 1.79 4.23
CA SER A 216 11.07 2.79 3.31
C SER A 216 11.58 4.04 4.02
N GLN A 217 10.87 4.49 5.08
CA GLN A 217 11.29 5.61 5.92
C GLN A 217 12.55 5.27 6.73
N VAL A 218 12.63 4.06 7.31
CA VAL A 218 13.82 3.59 8.02
C VAL A 218 15.02 3.52 7.06
N LYS A 219 14.82 3.03 5.83
CA LYS A 219 15.89 3.00 4.81
C LYS A 219 16.35 4.41 4.44
N ALA A 220 15.43 5.33 4.17
CA ALA A 220 15.76 6.73 3.88
C ALA A 220 16.52 7.40 5.05
N ALA A 221 16.09 7.18 6.29
CA ALA A 221 16.79 7.68 7.48
C ALA A 221 18.20 7.08 7.61
N SER A 222 18.38 5.79 7.30
CA SER A 222 19.69 5.14 7.34
C SER A 222 20.65 5.68 6.27
N GLU A 223 20.15 5.97 5.06
CA GLU A 223 20.91 6.59 3.98
C GLU A 223 21.31 8.03 4.33
N GLN A 224 20.39 8.79 4.95
CA GLN A 224 20.68 10.14 5.44
C GLN A 224 21.77 10.12 6.52
N VAL A 225 21.70 9.20 7.49
CA VAL A 225 22.75 9.04 8.52
C VAL A 225 24.10 8.69 7.87
N ARG A 226 24.10 7.84 6.83
CA ARG A 226 25.33 7.49 6.12
C ARG A 226 25.91 8.69 5.36
N ALA A 227 25.07 9.47 4.68
CA ALA A 227 25.48 10.70 4.01
C ALA A 227 26.06 11.70 5.01
N SER A 228 25.40 11.91 6.16
CA SER A 228 25.90 12.78 7.24
C SER A 228 27.26 12.33 7.78
N LYS A 229 27.50 11.02 7.94
CA LYS A 229 28.81 10.50 8.33
C LYS A 229 29.90 10.84 7.31
N TYR A 230 29.63 10.70 6.01
CA TYR A 230 30.60 11.07 4.98
C TYR A 230 30.85 12.59 4.93
N THR A 231 29.81 13.40 5.10
CA THR A 231 29.96 14.86 5.19
C THR A 231 30.84 15.25 6.38
N LEU A 232 30.65 14.63 7.56
CA LEU A 232 31.49 14.87 8.74
C LEU A 232 32.95 14.46 8.48
N LEU A 233 33.19 13.29 7.88
CA LEU A 233 34.55 12.86 7.53
C LEU A 233 35.22 13.81 6.53
N PHE A 234 34.46 14.29 5.54
CA PHE A 234 34.94 15.29 4.59
C PHE A 234 35.29 16.61 5.28
N GLN A 235 34.44 17.10 6.18
CA GLN A 235 34.72 18.31 6.97
C GLN A 235 35.98 18.16 7.82
N ILE A 236 36.17 17.00 8.49
CA ILE A 236 37.39 16.71 9.25
C ILE A 236 38.62 16.71 8.31
N ALA A 237 38.53 16.08 7.14
CA ALA A 237 39.61 16.07 6.16
C ALA A 237 39.97 17.48 5.67
N VAL A 238 38.98 18.34 5.42
CA VAL A 238 39.19 19.75 5.05
C VAL A 238 39.91 20.49 6.17
N ILE A 239 39.49 20.33 7.43
CA ILE A 239 40.14 20.97 8.58
C ILE A 239 41.61 20.53 8.69
N ILE A 240 41.88 19.22 8.60
CA ILE A 240 43.24 18.68 8.65
C ILE A 240 44.09 19.26 7.51
N PHE A 241 43.54 19.32 6.29
CA PHE A 241 44.23 19.86 5.13
C PHE A 241 44.52 21.36 5.29
N SER A 242 43.57 22.15 5.80
CA SER A 242 43.77 23.56 6.09
C SER A 242 44.87 23.80 7.12
N VAL A 243 44.90 23.02 8.21
CA VAL A 243 45.96 23.10 9.22
C VAL A 243 47.33 22.74 8.62
N ALA A 244 47.40 21.69 7.81
CA ALA A 244 48.64 21.30 7.13
C ALA A 244 49.16 22.39 6.20
N LEU A 245 48.27 23.07 5.45
CA LEU A 245 48.63 24.21 4.60
C LEU A 245 49.18 25.39 5.40
N VAL A 246 48.58 25.72 6.54
CA VAL A 246 49.07 26.81 7.41
C VAL A 246 50.49 26.48 7.92
N ILE A 247 50.72 25.24 8.38
CA ILE A 247 52.04 24.80 8.86
C ILE A 247 53.07 24.83 7.71
N ALA A 248 52.69 24.36 6.52
CA ALA A 248 53.57 24.38 5.35
C ALA A 248 53.91 25.83 4.93
N SER A 249 52.93 26.73 4.96
CA SER A 249 53.12 28.15 4.68
C SER A 249 54.08 28.80 5.68
N GLN A 250 53.90 28.57 6.98
CA GLN A 250 54.81 29.08 8.03
C GLN A 250 56.23 28.53 7.90
N ARG A 251 56.39 27.24 7.58
CA ARG A 251 57.73 26.69 7.32
C ARG A 251 58.37 27.36 6.11
N THR A 252 57.60 27.53 5.04
CA THR A 252 58.10 28.15 3.80
C THR A 252 58.53 29.60 4.02
N SER A 253 57.77 30.38 4.81
CA SER A 253 58.17 31.75 5.16
C SER A 253 59.48 31.77 5.96
N ILE A 254 59.64 30.89 6.95
CA ILE A 254 60.89 30.78 7.72
C ILE A 254 62.07 30.40 6.82
N TYR A 255 61.88 29.53 5.83
CA TYR A 255 62.93 29.19 4.87
C TYR A 255 63.29 30.37 3.96
N LEU A 256 62.31 31.14 3.51
CA LEU A 256 62.55 32.34 2.70
C LEU A 256 63.30 33.43 3.48
N ASP A 257 62.89 33.68 4.73
CA ASP A 257 63.56 34.64 5.61
C ASP A 257 65.04 34.28 5.84
N LYS A 258 65.35 32.97 5.97
CA LYS A 258 66.74 32.48 6.07
C LYS A 258 67.53 32.73 4.80
N ILE A 259 66.95 32.47 3.63
CA ILE A 259 67.60 32.71 2.34
C ILE A 259 67.90 34.20 2.15
N ASP A 260 66.97 35.08 2.52
CA ASP A 260 67.19 36.52 2.39
C ASP A 260 68.22 37.05 3.41
N ALA A 261 68.26 36.49 4.62
CA ALA A 261 69.32 36.77 5.59
C ALA A 261 70.71 36.33 5.09
N GLU A 262 70.82 35.15 4.47
CA GLU A 262 72.08 34.67 3.86
C GLU A 262 72.55 35.60 2.72
N LYS A 263 71.64 36.05 1.86
CA LYS A 263 71.97 37.03 0.80
C LYS A 263 72.47 38.35 1.38
N ALA A 264 71.81 38.86 2.42
CA ALA A 264 72.22 40.11 3.08
C ALA A 264 73.61 39.96 3.74
N LEU A 265 73.92 38.79 4.30
CA LEU A 265 75.23 38.48 4.86
C LEU A 265 76.31 38.46 3.78
N ILE A 266 76.06 37.80 2.65
CA ILE A 266 76.97 37.78 1.49
C ILE A 266 77.20 39.19 0.95
N GLU A 267 76.16 40.02 0.83
CA GLU A 267 76.30 41.41 0.37
C GLU A 267 77.17 42.24 1.34
N THR A 268 76.95 42.07 2.64
CA THR A 268 77.73 42.75 3.68
C THR A 268 79.20 42.33 3.63
N GLN A 269 79.47 41.03 3.44
CA GLN A 269 80.82 40.50 3.30
C GLN A 269 81.51 41.02 2.03
N ASN A 270 80.79 41.12 0.92
CA ASN A 270 81.30 41.71 -0.32
C ASN A 270 81.63 43.20 -0.17
N LYS A 271 80.77 43.98 0.51
CA LYS A 271 81.06 45.38 0.86
C LYS A 271 82.30 45.49 1.73
N MET A 272 82.43 44.63 2.75
CA MET A 272 83.60 44.63 3.63
C MET A 272 84.90 44.28 2.89
N ASN A 273 84.87 43.29 1.99
CA ASN A 273 86.00 42.96 1.13
C ASN A 273 86.38 44.13 0.20
N SER A 274 85.39 44.86 -0.34
CA SER A 274 85.64 46.07 -1.12
C SER A 274 86.33 47.16 -0.29
N TYR A 275 85.89 47.40 0.95
CA TYR A 275 86.55 48.34 1.86
C TYR A 275 87.98 47.92 2.20
N ILE A 276 88.24 46.63 2.45
CA ILE A 276 89.58 46.11 2.71
C ILE A 276 90.49 46.36 1.49
N ASN A 277 90.01 46.09 0.28
CA ASN A 277 90.78 46.33 -0.93
C ASN A 277 91.09 47.82 -1.14
N GLN A 278 90.12 48.71 -0.92
CA GLN A 278 90.36 50.16 -0.98
C GLN A 278 91.38 50.64 0.05
N ASN A 279 91.33 50.11 1.27
CA ASN A 279 92.32 50.45 2.30
C ASN A 279 93.72 49.94 1.92
N ASN A 280 93.82 48.72 1.39
CA ASN A 280 95.08 48.20 0.88
C ASN A 280 95.65 49.06 -0.27
N GLU A 281 94.80 49.59 -1.15
CA GLU A 281 95.22 50.55 -2.20
C GLU A 281 95.70 51.87 -1.61
N LYS A 282 94.99 52.42 -0.61
CA LYS A 282 95.43 53.63 0.11
C LYS A 282 96.77 53.41 0.79
N ASP A 283 96.99 52.27 1.43
CA ASP A 283 98.28 51.95 2.06
C ASP A 283 99.42 51.86 1.03
N LYS A 284 99.16 51.30 -0.15
CA LYS A 284 100.13 51.33 -1.27
C LYS A 284 100.43 52.76 -1.70
N GLN A 285 99.42 53.61 -1.84
CA GLN A 285 99.62 55.02 -2.20
C GLN A 285 100.42 55.77 -1.11
N ILE A 286 100.13 55.54 0.16
CA ILE A 286 100.88 56.10 1.29
C ILE A 286 102.34 55.67 1.24
N ASN A 287 102.62 54.40 0.95
CA ASN A 287 103.99 53.91 0.83
C ASN A 287 104.73 54.57 -0.35
N ILE A 288 104.08 54.71 -1.51
CA ILE A 288 104.64 55.43 -2.65
C ILE A 288 104.94 56.89 -2.29
N LEU A 289 104.01 57.58 -1.62
CA LEU A 289 104.21 58.96 -1.18
C LEU A 289 105.35 59.09 -0.16
N LYS A 290 105.48 58.14 0.77
CA LYS A 290 106.61 58.08 1.71
C LYS A 290 107.94 57.91 0.98
N ASP A 291 107.99 57.04 -0.03
CA ASP A 291 109.19 56.83 -0.84
C ASP A 291 109.55 58.10 -1.64
N GLN A 292 108.57 58.78 -2.23
CA GLN A 292 108.77 60.06 -2.90
C GLN A 292 109.28 61.15 -1.95
N LEU A 293 108.72 61.25 -0.74
CA LEU A 293 109.19 62.16 0.31
C LEU A 293 110.66 61.90 0.67
N LYS A 294 111.04 60.62 0.78
CA LYS A 294 112.42 60.21 1.06
C LYS A 294 113.39 60.61 -0.05
N ILE A 295 112.95 60.52 -1.32
CA ILE A 295 113.72 61.00 -2.47
C ILE A 295 113.88 62.52 -2.43
N LEU A 296 112.81 63.27 -2.19
CA LEU A 296 112.85 64.75 -2.11
C LEU A 296 113.76 65.25 -0.98
N GLN A 297 113.72 64.60 0.20
CA GLN A 297 114.62 64.92 1.31
C GLN A 297 116.08 64.68 0.94
N LYS A 298 116.38 63.63 0.16
CA LYS A 298 117.73 63.35 -0.34
C LYS A 298 118.20 64.43 -1.33
N THR A 299 117.34 64.84 -2.27
CA THR A 299 117.64 65.88 -3.26
C THR A 299 117.83 67.28 -2.65
N GLN A 300 117.09 67.62 -1.59
CA GLN A 300 117.30 68.87 -0.84
C GLN A 300 118.59 68.85 0.00
N GLY A 301 119.03 67.68 0.47
CA GLY A 301 120.35 67.49 1.07
C GLY A 301 121.48 67.79 0.09
N ASP A 302 121.35 67.32 -1.15
CA ASP A 302 122.37 67.50 -2.20
C ASP A 302 122.44 68.95 -2.75
N GLN A 303 121.36 69.73 -2.69
CA GLN A 303 121.38 71.15 -3.08
C GLN A 303 122.00 72.08 -2.02
N LYS A 304 122.04 71.70 -0.75
CA LYS A 304 122.77 72.44 0.30
C LYS A 304 124.29 72.22 0.24
N SER A 305 124.77 71.19 -0.46
CA SER A 305 126.21 70.89 -0.61
C SER A 305 126.90 71.59 -1.79
N LYS A 306 126.17 72.35 -2.63
CA LYS A 306 126.74 73.08 -3.79
C LYS A 306 126.68 74.62 -3.66
N LYS A 307 126.42 75.14 -2.47
CA LYS A 307 126.66 76.54 -2.10
C LYS A 307 127.59 76.56 -0.89
N ASN A 308 128.87 76.33 -1.14
CA ASN A 308 130.03 76.81 -0.38
C ASN A 308 131.27 76.60 -1.26
#